data_AF-A0A2V2G5K7-F1
#
_entry.id   AF-A0A2V2G5K7-F1
#
_cell.length_a   1.000
_cell.length_b   1.000
_cell.length_c   1.000
_cell.angle_alpha   90.00
_cell.angle_beta   90.00
_cell.angle_gamma   90.00
#
_symmetry.space_group_name_H-M   'P 1'
#
loop_
_entity.id
_entity.type
_entity.pdbx_description
1 polymer ?
#
loop_
_entity_poly.entity_id
_entity_poly.type
_entity_poly.pdbx_seq_one_letter_code
_entity_poly.pdbx_strand_id
1 'polypeptide(L)'
;MNMKKKNLSKITAILIFILIAITAAFCAVYLFSGKKADAEEPFVPEMTLDDQSYAIKDGCVLIPAGRPRVPQLVCDDADAVYQAFFADGETEAFAKIVCGEDIYEIKFLKDPALGFELQYDDYYYFVPSFEVQGEVTYTSSDASIAQVSDDGEVHIINVSDKGVVITADDGHNIEELVITRTVKTPISVYMLTGQSNASYYYVSVEEATVIKKGTGYIYNAAISEYTIECLTDDKGNMRYGNIEASLAKRLYDELGEKVLVINTGISSMKIAGFLPGSDGYDTVLSSWNVMNSIMRTDWFAERFEPRVRSYIWIQGESDEWLPPEEYMESFLTIHSALCGTDFGFEYAFISNVASRFFRPNDAQERLAQAYEDIYMASRLAGTFTTQDGTLREDNLHYTQKGDNILGDDIGETIAVVYKGNGGTLLEGEKDR
;
A
#
# COMPACT_ATOMS: atom_id res chain seq x y z
N MET A 1 35.47 30.58 90.34
CA MET A 1 35.95 29.85 89.15
C MET A 1 34.91 28.84 88.63
N ASN A 2 33.63 29.21 88.48
CA ASN A 2 32.55 28.27 88.11
C ASN A 2 31.48 28.82 87.14
N MET A 3 31.70 30.02 86.56
CA MET A 3 30.78 30.65 85.60
C MET A 3 31.23 30.56 84.13
N LYS A 4 32.53 30.35 83.85
CA LYS A 4 33.04 30.22 82.47
C LYS A 4 32.80 28.84 81.82
N LYS A 5 32.72 27.75 82.61
CA LYS A 5 32.50 26.39 82.06
C LYS A 5 31.08 26.13 81.56
N LYS A 6 30.05 26.74 82.19
CA LYS A 6 28.62 26.54 81.83
C LYS A 6 28.21 27.25 80.54
N ASN A 7 28.79 28.42 80.24
CA ASN A 7 28.53 29.12 78.99
C ASN A 7 29.31 28.51 77.82
N LEU A 8 30.52 27.98 78.08
CA LEU A 8 31.28 27.27 77.05
C LEU A 8 30.54 26.01 76.60
N SER A 9 29.96 25.22 77.51
CA SER A 9 29.21 24.01 77.11
C SER A 9 27.95 24.29 76.29
N LYS A 10 27.26 25.41 76.54
CA LYS A 10 26.09 25.83 75.75
C LYS A 10 26.50 26.30 74.35
N ILE A 11 27.59 27.05 74.24
CA ILE A 11 28.12 27.50 72.94
C ILE A 11 28.63 26.30 72.13
N THR A 12 29.31 25.34 72.77
CA THR A 12 29.74 24.10 72.13
C THR A 12 28.55 23.25 71.66
N ALA A 13 27.48 23.14 72.46
CA ALA A 13 26.27 22.42 72.06
C ALA A 13 25.56 23.07 70.87
N ILE A 14 25.48 24.40 70.83
CA ILE A 14 24.88 25.15 69.70
C ILE A 14 25.73 24.98 68.44
N LEU A 15 27.06 25.06 68.55
CA LEU A 15 27.97 24.84 67.41
C LEU A 15 27.88 23.41 66.87
N ILE A 16 27.77 22.41 67.73
CA ILE A 16 27.55 21.01 67.31
C ILE A 16 26.20 20.87 66.60
N PHE A 17 25.14 21.49 67.11
CA PHE A 17 23.82 21.44 66.47
C PHE A 17 23.80 22.13 65.10
N ILE A 18 24.48 23.26 64.96
CA ILE A 18 24.66 23.96 63.67
C ILE A 18 25.48 23.10 62.72
N LEU A 19 26.54 22.45 63.19
CA LEU A 19 27.37 21.56 62.36
C LEU A 19 26.57 20.35 61.88
N ILE A 20 25.75 19.73 62.75
CA ILE A 20 24.87 18.62 62.37
C ILE A 20 23.81 19.09 61.38
N ALA A 21 23.22 20.28 61.57
CA ALA A 21 22.24 20.84 60.64
C ALA A 21 22.84 21.17 59.27
N ILE A 22 24.06 21.71 59.22
CA ILE A 22 24.79 21.97 57.97
C ILE A 22 25.17 20.64 57.30
N THR A 23 25.59 19.63 58.07
CA THR A 23 25.92 18.30 57.54
C THR A 23 24.67 17.60 57.01
N ALA A 24 23.54 17.69 57.69
CA ALA A 24 22.25 17.19 57.24
C ALA A 24 21.75 17.93 55.99
N ALA A 25 21.97 19.24 55.91
CA ALA A 25 21.67 20.03 54.71
C ALA A 25 22.60 19.65 53.53
N PHE A 26 23.89 19.40 53.78
CA PHE A 26 24.81 18.91 52.75
C PHE A 26 24.48 17.47 52.32
N CYS A 27 24.10 16.58 53.24
CA CYS A 27 23.64 15.24 52.90
C CYS A 27 22.31 15.28 52.14
N ALA A 28 21.39 16.17 52.48
CA ALA A 28 20.16 16.39 51.73
C ALA A 28 20.47 16.94 50.33
N VAL A 29 21.35 17.92 50.20
CA VAL A 29 21.78 18.42 48.88
C VAL A 29 22.50 17.32 48.09
N TYR A 30 23.28 16.43 48.71
CA TYR A 30 23.95 15.32 48.01
C TYR A 30 23.02 14.15 47.66
N LEU A 31 21.98 13.91 48.47
CA LEU A 31 20.92 12.92 48.21
C LEU A 31 19.89 13.42 47.18
N PHE A 32 19.63 14.73 47.13
CA PHE A 32 18.76 15.39 46.14
C PHE A 32 19.51 15.93 44.91
N SER A 33 20.84 16.04 44.97
CA SER A 33 21.73 16.12 43.81
C SER A 33 22.18 14.74 43.36
N GLY A 34 21.41 13.69 43.73
CA GLY A 34 21.47 12.42 43.04
C GLY A 34 21.59 12.76 41.56
N LYS A 35 22.68 12.28 40.95
CA LYS A 35 22.84 12.26 39.50
C LYS A 35 21.44 12.06 38.95
N LYS A 36 20.94 13.00 38.13
CA LYS A 36 19.92 12.63 37.16
C LYS A 36 20.43 11.30 36.63
N ALA A 37 19.71 10.21 36.93
CA ALA A 37 19.89 8.97 36.21
C ALA A 37 20.01 9.43 34.77
N ASP A 38 21.14 9.08 34.12
CA ASP A 38 21.43 9.46 32.76
C ASP A 38 20.10 9.36 32.03
N ALA A 39 19.50 10.52 31.70
CA ALA A 39 18.27 10.51 30.95
C ALA A 39 18.76 9.90 29.65
N GLU A 40 18.49 8.62 29.44
CA GLU A 40 18.74 7.97 28.17
C GLU A 40 18.25 8.97 27.15
N GLU A 41 19.16 9.43 26.29
CA GLU A 41 18.78 10.34 25.23
C GLU A 41 17.54 9.72 24.58
N PRO A 42 16.46 10.51 24.36
CA PRO A 42 15.24 9.97 23.80
C PRO A 42 15.63 9.16 22.57
N PHE A 43 15.28 7.86 22.58
CA PHE A 43 15.64 6.95 21.53
C PHE A 43 15.04 7.49 20.23
N VAL A 44 15.89 7.98 19.33
CA VAL A 44 15.50 8.36 17.98
C VAL A 44 15.92 7.20 17.10
N PRO A 45 14.97 6.47 16.50
CA PRO A 45 15.32 5.34 15.66
C PRO A 45 16.11 5.82 14.44
N GLU A 46 17.02 4.99 13.94
CA GLU A 46 17.76 5.30 12.71
C GLU A 46 16.83 5.12 11.51
N MET A 47 16.45 6.24 10.89
CA MET A 47 15.56 6.27 9.74
C MET A 47 16.38 6.49 8.47
N THR A 48 16.24 5.59 7.50
CA THR A 48 16.88 5.71 6.19
C THR A 48 15.86 5.60 5.07
N LEU A 49 16.30 5.87 3.84
CA LEU A 49 15.53 5.68 2.62
C LEU A 49 16.18 4.59 1.80
N ASP A 50 15.36 3.81 1.11
CA ASP A 50 15.80 2.77 0.18
C ASP A 50 16.54 3.33 -1.06
N ASP A 51 16.41 4.63 -1.32
CA ASP A 51 17.10 5.36 -2.38
C ASP A 51 17.91 6.52 -1.81
N GLN A 52 19.23 6.37 -1.92
CA GLN A 52 20.23 7.28 -1.38
C GLN A 52 20.37 8.60 -2.18
N SER A 53 19.65 8.75 -3.29
CA SER A 53 19.54 10.05 -3.98
C SER A 53 18.68 11.05 -3.21
N TYR A 54 17.86 10.56 -2.27
CA TYR A 54 17.05 11.35 -1.36
C TYR A 54 17.62 11.32 0.06
N ALA A 55 17.25 12.32 0.85
CA ALA A 55 17.64 12.40 2.25
C ALA A 55 16.53 12.99 3.09
N ILE A 56 16.37 12.47 4.30
CA ILE A 56 15.51 13.05 5.33
C ILE A 56 16.25 14.26 5.93
N LYS A 57 15.66 15.44 5.83
CA LYS A 57 16.18 16.68 6.43
C LYS A 57 15.06 17.34 7.21
N ASP A 58 15.28 17.54 8.51
CA ASP A 58 14.31 18.18 9.40
C ASP A 58 12.90 17.56 9.31
N GLY A 59 12.83 16.22 9.24
CA GLY A 59 11.57 15.47 9.11
C GLY A 59 10.90 15.55 7.73
N CYS A 60 11.62 16.03 6.71
CA CYS A 60 11.10 16.21 5.36
C CYS A 60 11.98 15.54 4.30
N VAL A 61 11.36 14.96 3.28
CA VAL A 61 11.97 14.44 2.06
C VAL A 61 11.44 15.23 0.88
N LEU A 62 12.33 15.94 0.18
CA LEU A 62 11.96 16.64 -1.06
C LEU A 62 12.15 15.70 -2.25
N ILE A 63 11.13 15.61 -3.10
CA ILE A 63 11.13 14.80 -4.32
C ILE A 63 10.74 15.67 -5.53
N PRO A 64 11.11 15.30 -6.76
CA PRO A 64 10.70 16.03 -7.97
C PRO A 64 9.19 16.15 -8.16
N ALA A 65 8.75 17.12 -8.95
CA ALA A 65 7.35 17.26 -9.35
C ALA A 65 6.92 16.14 -10.32
N GLY A 66 5.62 16.11 -10.66
CA GLY A 66 5.03 15.08 -11.51
C GLY A 66 4.71 13.81 -10.73
N ARG A 67 5.18 12.67 -11.25
CA ARG A 67 5.02 11.33 -10.67
C ARG A 67 6.41 10.70 -10.49
N PRO A 68 7.24 11.21 -9.57
CA PRO A 68 8.54 10.60 -9.30
C PRO A 68 8.38 9.20 -8.68
N ARG A 69 9.49 8.47 -8.62
CA ARG A 69 9.59 7.27 -7.79
C ARG A 69 9.70 7.68 -6.32
N VAL A 70 8.69 7.35 -5.52
CA VAL A 70 8.66 7.71 -4.08
C VAL A 70 9.53 6.73 -3.29
N PRO A 71 10.55 7.20 -2.56
CA PRO A 71 11.42 6.33 -1.79
C PRO A 71 10.72 5.80 -0.53
N GLN A 72 11.02 4.55 -0.18
CA GLN A 72 10.47 3.90 1.01
C GLN A 72 11.35 4.18 2.23
N LEU A 73 10.70 4.49 3.35
CA LEU A 73 11.35 4.54 4.66
C LEU A 73 11.77 3.13 5.08
N VAL A 74 12.97 3.05 5.64
CA VAL A 74 13.52 1.85 6.26
C VAL A 74 13.93 2.21 7.69
N CYS A 75 13.44 1.43 8.64
CA CYS A 75 13.70 1.60 10.06
C CYS A 75 13.64 0.22 10.74
N ASP A 76 14.81 -0.38 10.99
CA ASP A 76 14.90 -1.75 11.51
C ASP A 76 14.36 -1.90 12.95
N ASP A 77 14.37 -0.81 13.71
CA ASP A 77 13.90 -0.77 15.11
C ASP A 77 12.40 -0.40 15.24
N ALA A 78 11.66 -0.33 14.12
CA ALA A 78 10.24 0.03 14.12
C ALA A 78 9.35 -1.19 14.36
N ASP A 79 8.28 -0.99 15.13
CA ASP A 79 7.18 -1.97 15.22
C ASP A 79 6.36 -1.97 13.91
N ALA A 80 6.20 -0.80 13.29
CA ALA A 80 5.55 -0.65 11.99
C ALA A 80 6.11 0.54 11.21
N VAL A 81 6.19 0.38 9.88
CA VAL A 81 6.54 1.45 8.93
C VAL A 81 5.43 1.60 7.90
N TYR A 82 4.76 2.75 7.92
CA TYR A 82 3.74 3.12 6.95
C TYR A 82 4.35 4.07 5.93
N GLN A 83 4.37 3.66 4.67
CA GLN A 83 5.03 4.37 3.59
C GLN A 83 4.24 5.60 3.13
N ALA A 84 4.94 6.57 2.53
CA ALA A 84 4.28 7.71 1.91
C ALA A 84 3.65 7.30 0.58
N PHE A 85 2.36 7.60 0.43
CA PHE A 85 1.61 7.36 -0.80
C PHE A 85 1.07 8.67 -1.36
N PHE A 86 1.31 8.92 -2.64
CA PHE A 86 0.87 10.13 -3.34
C PHE A 86 -0.29 9.81 -4.26
N ALA A 87 -1.52 9.96 -3.76
CA ALA A 87 -2.70 9.96 -4.62
C ALA A 87 -2.54 10.94 -5.79
N ASP A 88 -3.24 10.67 -6.90
CA ASP A 88 -3.13 11.46 -8.11
C ASP A 88 -3.46 12.94 -7.85
N GLY A 89 -2.53 13.84 -8.23
CA GLY A 89 -2.67 15.28 -8.02
C GLY A 89 -2.14 15.79 -6.68
N GLU A 90 -1.81 14.92 -5.72
CA GLU A 90 -1.26 15.33 -4.44
C GLU A 90 0.18 15.85 -4.58
N THR A 91 0.50 16.87 -3.79
CA THR A 91 1.81 17.53 -3.75
C THR A 91 2.60 17.21 -2.48
N GLU A 92 1.94 16.67 -1.47
CA GLU A 92 2.55 16.18 -0.25
C GLU A 92 1.94 14.84 0.18
N ALA A 93 2.73 14.05 0.89
CA ALA A 93 2.30 12.82 1.53
C ALA A 93 3.09 12.64 2.84
N PHE A 94 2.63 11.71 3.67
CA PHE A 94 3.26 11.44 4.97
C PHE A 94 3.53 9.96 5.10
N ALA A 95 4.71 9.65 5.61
CA ALA A 95 5.06 8.32 6.10
C ALA A 95 5.13 8.35 7.63
N LYS A 96 4.85 7.22 8.27
CA LYS A 96 4.85 7.09 9.73
C LYS A 96 5.72 5.92 10.15
N ILE A 97 6.48 6.11 11.22
CA ILE A 97 7.24 5.06 11.90
C ILE A 97 6.69 4.96 13.31
N VAL A 98 6.34 3.74 13.72
CA VAL A 98 5.83 3.43 15.07
C VAL A 98 6.93 2.69 15.83
N CYS A 99 7.33 3.23 16.98
CA CYS A 99 8.28 2.62 17.91
C CYS A 99 7.71 2.70 19.34
N GLY A 100 7.08 1.62 19.80
CA GLY A 100 6.33 1.59 21.05
C GLY A 100 5.17 2.56 21.04
N GLU A 101 5.19 3.53 21.97
CA GLU A 101 4.17 4.58 22.06
C GLU A 101 4.51 5.81 21.19
N ASP A 102 5.73 5.87 20.63
CA ASP A 102 6.19 7.01 19.85
C ASP A 102 5.86 6.83 18.36
N ILE A 103 5.33 7.89 17.75
CA ILE A 103 5.03 7.96 16.33
C ILE A 103 5.84 9.10 15.70
N TYR A 104 6.68 8.75 14.74
CA TYR A 104 7.48 9.68 13.96
C TYR A 104 6.86 9.85 12.59
N GLU A 105 6.50 11.09 12.24
CA GLU A 105 5.94 11.43 10.93
C GLU A 105 7.00 12.11 10.06
N ILE A 106 7.18 11.59 8.84
CA ILE A 106 8.09 12.14 7.85
C ILE A 106 7.28 12.65 6.67
N LYS A 107 7.42 13.95 6.39
CA LYS A 107 6.74 14.59 5.27
C LYS A 107 7.50 14.36 3.97
N PHE A 108 6.79 14.00 2.92
CA PHE A 108 7.29 13.97 1.56
C PHE A 108 6.64 15.12 0.80
N LEU A 109 7.44 15.92 0.08
CA LEU A 109 6.95 17.11 -0.62
C LEU A 109 7.54 17.15 -2.04
N LYS A 110 6.65 17.30 -3.02
CA LYS A 110 7.05 17.53 -4.41
C LYS A 110 7.55 18.97 -4.58
N ASP A 111 8.76 19.11 -5.09
CA ASP A 111 9.43 20.39 -5.35
C ASP A 111 9.77 20.51 -6.84
N PRO A 112 9.08 21.40 -7.59
CA PRO A 112 9.37 21.65 -9.00
C PRO A 112 10.81 22.11 -9.28
N ALA A 113 11.52 22.66 -8.27
CA ALA A 113 12.92 23.04 -8.43
C ALA A 113 13.85 21.83 -8.61
N LEU A 114 13.41 20.63 -8.24
CA LEU A 114 14.14 19.37 -8.43
C LEU A 114 13.87 18.72 -9.79
N GLY A 115 12.94 19.26 -10.57
CA GLY A 115 12.56 18.76 -11.89
C GLY A 115 11.13 18.21 -11.95
N PHE A 116 10.79 17.62 -13.09
CA PHE A 116 9.49 17.00 -13.35
C PHE A 116 9.71 15.60 -13.90
N GLU A 117 9.29 14.59 -13.15
CA GLU A 117 9.51 13.19 -13.47
C GLU A 117 8.19 12.50 -13.79
N LEU A 118 8.25 11.53 -14.69
CA LEU A 118 7.16 10.63 -14.99
C LEU A 118 7.65 9.19 -14.94
N GLN A 119 6.76 8.26 -14.60
CA GLN A 119 7.10 6.85 -14.50
C GLN A 119 6.93 6.18 -15.87
N TYR A 120 7.60 5.06 -16.08
CA TYR A 120 7.34 4.20 -17.23
C TYR A 120 5.84 3.87 -17.35
N ASP A 121 5.32 3.92 -18.57
CA ASP A 121 3.93 3.67 -18.94
C ASP A 121 2.93 4.69 -18.36
N ASP A 122 3.40 5.88 -17.97
CA ASP A 122 2.51 6.99 -17.60
C ASP A 122 1.87 7.61 -18.83
N TYR A 123 0.59 7.97 -18.65
CA TYR A 123 -0.17 8.81 -19.56
C TYR A 123 -0.43 10.16 -18.89
N TYR A 124 0.13 11.23 -19.45
CA TYR A 124 0.05 12.60 -18.92
C TYR A 124 -0.47 13.56 -19.98
N TYR A 125 -1.53 14.31 -19.67
CA TYR A 125 -2.08 15.30 -20.61
C TYR A 125 -1.35 16.64 -20.46
N PHE A 126 -0.62 17.04 -21.50
CA PHE A 126 -0.01 18.36 -21.59
C PHE A 126 -1.01 19.36 -22.17
N VAL A 127 -1.60 20.18 -21.30
CA VAL A 127 -2.48 21.28 -21.69
C VAL A 127 -1.69 22.59 -21.62
N PRO A 128 -1.36 23.23 -22.76
CA PRO A 128 -0.64 24.50 -22.75
C PRO A 128 -1.47 25.60 -22.07
N SER A 129 -0.78 26.52 -21.40
CA SER A 129 -1.37 27.61 -20.63
C SER A 129 -1.70 28.86 -21.46
N PHE A 130 -1.19 28.94 -22.70
CA PHE A 130 -1.41 30.08 -23.59
C PHE A 130 -2.83 30.10 -24.18
N GLU A 131 -3.28 31.30 -24.56
CA GLU A 131 -4.54 31.48 -25.31
C GLU A 131 -4.34 30.99 -26.75
N VAL A 132 -5.03 29.91 -27.10
CA VAL A 132 -4.93 29.25 -28.40
C VAL A 132 -5.44 30.15 -29.52
N GLN A 133 -4.58 30.46 -30.48
CA GLN A 133 -4.87 31.28 -31.67
C GLN A 133 -4.87 30.48 -32.98
N GLY A 134 -4.45 29.22 -32.93
CA GLY A 134 -4.41 28.29 -34.07
C GLY A 134 -4.70 26.85 -33.68
N GLU A 135 -4.47 25.91 -34.60
CA GLU A 135 -4.46 24.48 -34.28
C GLU A 135 -3.18 24.17 -33.50
N VAL A 136 -3.31 23.58 -32.31
CA VAL A 136 -2.16 23.19 -31.50
C VAL A 136 -1.57 21.89 -32.05
N THR A 137 -0.27 21.90 -32.30
CA THR A 137 0.51 20.72 -32.67
C THR A 137 1.44 20.34 -31.53
N TYR A 138 1.60 19.03 -31.30
CA TYR A 138 2.48 18.49 -30.27
C TYR A 138 3.63 17.72 -30.89
N THR A 139 4.83 17.91 -30.36
CA THR A 139 6.02 17.15 -30.79
C THR A 139 6.86 16.71 -29.59
N SER A 140 7.51 15.56 -29.71
CA SER A 140 8.47 15.06 -28.72
C SER A 140 9.89 15.18 -29.27
N SER A 141 10.82 15.66 -28.43
CA SER A 141 12.24 15.70 -28.77
C SER A 141 12.86 14.29 -28.89
N ASP A 142 12.26 13.27 -28.27
CA ASP A 142 12.69 11.87 -28.36
C ASP A 142 11.50 10.91 -28.16
N ALA A 143 10.91 10.49 -29.29
CA ALA A 143 9.78 9.57 -29.32
C ALA A 143 10.11 8.13 -28.86
N SER A 144 11.39 7.81 -28.66
CA SER A 144 11.79 6.52 -28.07
C SER A 144 11.65 6.51 -26.55
N ILE A 145 11.59 7.69 -25.92
CA ILE A 145 11.40 7.88 -24.47
C ILE A 145 9.95 8.25 -24.17
N ALA A 146 9.42 9.27 -24.85
CA ALA A 146 8.06 9.75 -24.66
C ALA A 146 7.38 10.05 -25.99
N GLN A 147 6.24 9.42 -26.23
CA GLN A 147 5.38 9.72 -27.38
C GLN A 147 4.34 10.74 -26.98
N VAL A 148 3.85 11.52 -27.94
CA VAL A 148 2.76 12.48 -27.72
C VAL A 148 1.75 12.34 -28.86
N SER A 149 0.47 12.27 -28.50
CA SER A 149 -0.64 12.23 -29.45
C SER A 149 -1.02 13.63 -29.96
N ASP A 150 -1.91 13.67 -30.95
CA ASP A 150 -2.41 14.93 -31.52
C ASP A 150 -3.24 15.75 -30.50
N ASP A 151 -3.79 15.12 -29.46
CA ASP A 151 -4.53 15.79 -28.37
C ASP A 151 -3.67 16.12 -27.14
N GLY A 152 -2.35 15.91 -27.22
CA GLY A 152 -1.40 16.26 -26.15
C GLY A 152 -1.28 15.22 -25.03
N GLU A 153 -1.76 13.99 -25.23
CA GLU A 153 -1.51 12.87 -24.32
C GLU A 153 -0.08 12.37 -24.51
N VAL A 154 0.75 12.54 -23.49
CA VAL A 154 2.14 12.08 -23.43
C VAL A 154 2.16 10.67 -22.83
N HIS A 155 2.73 9.71 -23.57
CA HIS A 155 2.93 8.33 -23.12
C HIS A 155 4.42 8.02 -22.95
N ILE A 156 4.81 7.60 -21.74
CA ILE A 156 6.20 7.26 -21.42
C ILE A 156 6.52 5.81 -21.82
N ILE A 157 7.38 5.63 -22.81
CA ILE A 157 7.70 4.33 -23.42
C ILE A 157 8.98 3.70 -22.85
N ASN A 158 9.89 4.50 -22.28
CA ASN A 158 11.14 3.98 -21.68
C ASN A 158 11.61 4.84 -20.50
N VAL A 159 12.38 4.19 -19.62
CA VAL A 159 13.14 4.82 -18.53
C VAL A 159 14.40 5.47 -19.08
N SER A 160 14.70 6.70 -18.65
CA SER A 160 15.83 7.48 -19.16
C SER A 160 16.23 8.58 -18.17
N ASP A 161 17.53 8.64 -17.88
CA ASP A 161 18.15 9.78 -17.18
C ASP A 161 18.34 11.01 -18.07
N LYS A 162 18.16 10.84 -19.39
CA LYS A 162 18.15 11.94 -20.35
C LYS A 162 16.71 12.44 -20.46
N GLY A 163 16.45 13.64 -19.97
CA GLY A 163 15.14 14.28 -20.06
C GLY A 163 14.62 14.39 -21.50
N VAL A 164 13.32 14.62 -21.62
CA VAL A 164 12.60 14.77 -22.89
C VAL A 164 11.74 16.03 -22.83
N VAL A 165 11.63 16.74 -23.96
CA VAL A 165 10.83 17.95 -24.08
C VAL A 165 9.65 17.67 -24.99
N ILE A 166 8.45 17.96 -24.52
CA ILE A 166 7.23 17.97 -25.32
C ILE A 166 6.88 19.43 -25.63
N THR A 167 6.79 19.76 -26.91
CA THR A 167 6.51 21.12 -27.38
C THR A 167 5.08 21.20 -27.90
N ALA A 168 4.30 22.16 -27.39
CA ALA A 168 3.01 22.57 -27.92
C ALA A 168 3.16 23.88 -28.71
N ASP A 169 2.70 23.89 -29.96
CA ASP A 169 2.84 25.04 -30.88
C ASP A 169 1.53 25.26 -31.66
N ASP A 170 0.94 26.46 -31.55
CA ASP A 170 -0.28 26.87 -32.30
C ASP A 170 0.01 27.75 -33.54
N GLY A 171 1.27 27.86 -33.93
CA GLY A 171 1.80 28.73 -34.98
C GLY A 171 2.07 30.17 -34.54
N HIS A 172 1.68 30.57 -33.33
CA HIS A 172 1.84 31.91 -32.77
C HIS A 172 2.52 31.88 -31.40
N ASN A 173 2.20 30.88 -30.58
CA ASN A 173 2.66 30.66 -29.22
C ASN A 173 3.27 29.26 -29.12
N ILE A 174 4.31 29.15 -28.29
CA ILE A 174 5.02 27.90 -28.04
C ILE A 174 5.17 27.72 -26.52
N GLU A 175 4.86 26.52 -26.03
CA GLU A 175 5.11 26.12 -24.64
C GLU A 175 5.78 24.74 -24.60
N GLU A 176 6.68 24.55 -23.65
CA GLU A 176 7.45 23.31 -23.49
C GLU A 176 7.17 22.67 -22.12
N LEU A 177 6.78 21.40 -22.15
CA LEU A 177 6.82 20.53 -20.97
C LEU A 177 8.19 19.84 -20.94
N VAL A 178 9.01 20.20 -19.95
CA VAL A 178 10.33 19.60 -19.74
C VAL A 178 10.22 18.47 -18.73
N ILE A 179 10.27 17.22 -19.21
CA ILE A 179 10.36 16.03 -18.37
C ILE A 179 11.85 15.78 -18.11
N THR A 180 12.30 15.98 -16.88
CA THR A 180 13.74 15.96 -16.54
C THR A 180 14.33 14.56 -16.58
N ARG A 181 13.53 13.54 -16.24
CA ARG A 181 13.86 12.13 -16.40
C ARG A 181 12.58 11.30 -16.42
N THR A 182 12.67 10.09 -16.94
CA THR A 182 11.64 9.06 -16.82
C THR A 182 12.17 7.93 -15.97
N VAL A 183 11.42 7.51 -14.96
CA VAL A 183 11.88 6.58 -13.92
C VAL A 183 11.19 5.23 -14.01
N LYS A 184 11.77 4.21 -13.39
CA LYS A 184 11.07 2.94 -13.18
C LYS A 184 9.78 3.17 -12.40
N THR A 185 8.79 2.35 -12.69
CA THR A 185 7.49 2.44 -12.03
C THR A 185 7.40 1.52 -10.83
N PRO A 186 7.26 2.05 -9.61
CA PRO A 186 6.77 1.27 -8.49
C PRO A 186 5.42 0.64 -8.84
N ILE A 187 5.35 -0.68 -8.78
CA ILE A 187 4.12 -1.43 -9.05
C ILE A 187 3.79 -2.32 -7.86
N SER A 188 2.68 -2.03 -7.21
CA SER A 188 2.18 -2.84 -6.10
C SER A 188 1.56 -4.13 -6.63
N VAL A 189 2.07 -5.26 -6.17
CA VAL A 189 1.70 -6.60 -6.63
C VAL A 189 0.79 -7.23 -5.58
N TYR A 190 -0.45 -7.52 -5.99
CA TYR A 190 -1.44 -8.22 -5.20
C TYR A 190 -1.78 -9.55 -5.84
N MET A 191 -2.13 -10.55 -5.02
CA MET A 191 -2.70 -11.80 -5.54
C MET A 191 -4.19 -11.88 -5.21
N LEU A 192 -5.03 -12.09 -6.21
CA LEU A 192 -6.44 -12.43 -6.01
C LEU A 192 -6.58 -13.94 -6.10
N THR A 193 -7.00 -14.58 -5.01
CA THR A 193 -7.14 -16.04 -4.96
C THR A 193 -8.43 -16.45 -4.23
N GLY A 194 -8.73 -17.74 -4.27
CA GLY A 194 -9.97 -18.31 -3.78
C GLY A 194 -10.73 -19.05 -4.87
N GLN A 195 -12.06 -19.08 -4.82
CA GLN A 195 -12.86 -19.91 -5.75
C GLN A 195 -13.46 -19.13 -6.93
N SER A 196 -14.61 -19.57 -7.44
CA SER A 196 -15.22 -19.05 -8.67
C SER A 196 -15.43 -17.53 -8.66
N ASN A 197 -15.88 -16.95 -7.54
CA ASN A 197 -16.06 -15.49 -7.42
C ASN A 197 -14.74 -14.69 -7.40
N ALA A 198 -13.58 -15.35 -7.23
CA ALA A 198 -12.26 -14.75 -7.44
C ALA A 198 -11.70 -15.06 -8.84
N SER A 199 -12.03 -16.22 -9.41
CA SER A 199 -11.39 -16.76 -10.62
C SER A 199 -11.95 -16.22 -11.94
N TYR A 200 -13.23 -15.82 -11.94
CA TYR A 200 -14.01 -15.77 -13.17
C TYR A 200 -14.00 -14.39 -13.85
N TYR A 201 -14.01 -14.44 -15.18
CA TYR A 201 -14.22 -13.28 -16.05
C TYR A 201 -15.69 -13.18 -16.44
N TYR A 202 -16.35 -12.12 -15.99
CA TYR A 202 -17.75 -11.86 -16.26
C TYR A 202 -17.83 -10.72 -17.27
N VAL A 203 -17.55 -11.10 -18.52
CA VAL A 203 -17.14 -10.30 -19.70
C VAL A 203 -18.12 -9.19 -20.17
N SER A 204 -18.93 -8.62 -19.28
CA SER A 204 -19.62 -7.35 -19.54
C SER A 204 -18.61 -6.21 -19.37
N VAL A 205 -17.68 -6.15 -20.31
CA VAL A 205 -16.59 -5.15 -20.36
C VAL A 205 -17.16 -3.73 -20.38
N GLU A 206 -18.33 -3.55 -21.01
CA GLU A 206 -19.07 -2.29 -21.05
C GLU A 206 -19.60 -1.82 -19.69
N GLU A 207 -19.77 -2.74 -18.72
CA GLU A 207 -20.18 -2.43 -17.35
C GLU A 207 -18.99 -2.35 -16.39
N ALA A 208 -17.78 -2.70 -16.82
CA ALA A 208 -16.60 -2.70 -15.95
C ALA A 208 -16.23 -1.28 -15.51
N THR A 209 -15.70 -1.18 -14.29
CA THR A 209 -15.16 0.08 -13.77
C THR A 209 -14.01 0.55 -14.67
N VAL A 210 -14.13 1.78 -15.18
CA VAL A 210 -13.09 2.38 -16.03
C VAL A 210 -11.95 2.90 -15.17
N ILE A 211 -10.77 2.32 -15.35
CA ILE A 211 -9.52 2.78 -14.73
C ILE A 211 -8.71 3.64 -15.70
N LYS A 212 -7.88 4.55 -15.18
CA LYS A 212 -6.95 5.36 -15.96
C LYS A 212 -5.95 4.48 -16.72
N LYS A 213 -5.62 4.84 -17.96
CA LYS A 213 -4.65 4.11 -18.80
C LYS A 213 -3.31 3.93 -18.10
N GLY A 214 -2.73 2.75 -18.25
CA GLY A 214 -1.39 2.45 -17.73
C GLY A 214 -1.30 2.55 -16.21
N THR A 215 -2.36 2.28 -15.45
CA THR A 215 -2.35 2.29 -13.97
C THR A 215 -2.71 0.96 -13.33
N GLY A 216 -3.43 0.10 -14.03
CA GLY A 216 -3.80 -1.24 -13.56
C GLY A 216 -3.44 -2.32 -14.58
N TYR A 217 -2.91 -3.42 -14.07
CA TYR A 217 -2.44 -4.56 -14.83
C TYR A 217 -2.94 -5.87 -14.21
N ILE A 218 -3.02 -6.89 -15.04
CA ILE A 218 -3.44 -8.22 -14.64
C ILE A 218 -2.51 -9.28 -15.20
N TYR A 219 -2.28 -10.30 -14.39
CA TYR A 219 -1.83 -11.60 -14.85
C TYR A 219 -2.87 -12.66 -14.49
N ASN A 220 -3.27 -13.47 -15.46
CA ASN A 220 -4.02 -14.69 -15.24
C ASN A 220 -3.64 -15.69 -16.33
N ALA A 221 -3.22 -16.89 -15.92
CA ALA A 221 -2.80 -17.95 -16.83
C ALA A 221 -3.90 -18.37 -17.84
N ALA A 222 -5.18 -18.19 -17.48
CA ALA A 222 -6.32 -18.45 -18.36
C ALA A 222 -6.54 -17.38 -19.43
N ILE A 223 -6.07 -16.14 -19.22
CA ILE A 223 -6.07 -15.08 -20.24
C ILE A 223 -4.81 -15.20 -21.09
N SER A 224 -3.64 -15.20 -20.44
CA SER A 224 -2.33 -15.14 -21.07
C SER A 224 -1.30 -15.82 -20.19
N GLU A 225 -0.74 -16.93 -20.67
CA GLU A 225 0.10 -17.80 -19.85
C GLU A 225 1.40 -17.12 -19.40
N TYR A 226 1.94 -16.18 -20.21
CA TYR A 226 3.28 -15.59 -20.01
C TYR A 226 3.32 -14.06 -20.15
N THR A 227 2.17 -13.38 -20.06
CA THR A 227 2.12 -11.93 -20.30
C THR A 227 1.36 -11.22 -19.19
N ILE A 228 1.88 -10.07 -18.76
CA ILE A 228 1.16 -9.09 -17.96
C ILE A 228 0.44 -8.16 -18.92
N GLU A 229 -0.85 -7.95 -18.71
CA GLU A 229 -1.66 -7.10 -19.57
C GLU A 229 -2.16 -5.88 -18.82
N CYS A 230 -2.18 -4.73 -19.49
CA CYS A 230 -2.89 -3.56 -18.98
C CYS A 230 -4.39 -3.84 -18.99
N LEU A 231 -5.11 -3.37 -17.97
CA LEU A 231 -6.57 -3.53 -17.89
C LEU A 231 -7.31 -2.71 -18.97
N THR A 232 -6.64 -1.70 -19.55
CA THR A 232 -7.18 -0.86 -20.64
C THR A 232 -6.47 -1.10 -21.97
N ASP A 233 -7.13 -0.78 -23.08
CA ASP A 233 -6.48 -0.59 -24.38
C ASP A 233 -5.84 0.81 -24.50
N ASP A 234 -5.15 1.07 -25.61
CA ASP A 234 -4.45 2.34 -25.86
C ASP A 234 -5.42 3.54 -25.97
N LYS A 235 -6.71 3.28 -26.16
CA LYS A 235 -7.78 4.29 -26.18
C LYS A 235 -8.42 4.49 -24.80
N GLY A 236 -8.02 3.71 -23.80
CA GLY A 236 -8.59 3.77 -22.45
C GLY A 236 -9.89 3.00 -22.27
N ASN A 237 -10.27 2.15 -23.23
CA ASN A 237 -11.40 1.24 -23.03
C ASN A 237 -10.95 0.06 -22.18
N MET A 238 -11.82 -0.43 -21.31
CA MET A 238 -11.57 -1.66 -20.55
C MET A 238 -11.41 -2.85 -21.51
N ARG A 239 -10.47 -3.75 -21.20
CA ARG A 239 -10.30 -5.02 -21.91
C ARG A 239 -11.09 -6.15 -21.26
N TYR A 240 -11.35 -6.03 -19.96
CA TYR A 240 -11.89 -7.10 -19.13
C TYR A 240 -13.06 -6.59 -18.27
N GLY A 241 -14.07 -7.45 -18.13
CA GLY A 241 -15.08 -7.36 -17.09
C GLY A 241 -14.70 -8.29 -15.95
N ASN A 242 -14.26 -7.71 -14.84
CA ASN A 242 -13.81 -8.42 -13.64
C ASN A 242 -13.77 -7.51 -12.40
N ILE A 243 -13.38 -8.06 -11.25
CA ILE A 243 -13.20 -7.33 -9.98
C ILE A 243 -11.93 -6.48 -9.97
N GLU A 244 -10.88 -6.94 -10.65
CA GLU A 244 -9.54 -6.36 -10.66
C GLU A 244 -9.55 -4.91 -11.16
N ALA A 245 -10.42 -4.55 -12.10
CA ALA A 245 -10.57 -3.17 -12.57
C ALA A 245 -10.96 -2.20 -11.46
N SER A 246 -12.01 -2.52 -10.70
CA SER A 246 -12.47 -1.67 -9.58
C SER A 246 -11.48 -1.65 -8.42
N LEU A 247 -10.90 -2.81 -8.11
CA LEU A 247 -9.86 -2.96 -7.08
C LEU A 247 -8.62 -2.12 -7.43
N ALA A 248 -8.07 -2.30 -8.62
CA ALA A 248 -6.89 -1.57 -9.07
C ALA A 248 -7.16 -0.07 -9.16
N LYS A 249 -8.36 0.34 -9.59
CA LYS A 249 -8.74 1.74 -9.62
C LYS A 249 -8.72 2.35 -8.23
N ARG A 250 -9.40 1.72 -7.26
CA ARG A 250 -9.48 2.24 -5.91
C ARG A 250 -8.09 2.35 -5.27
N LEU A 251 -7.29 1.30 -5.40
CA LEU A 251 -5.92 1.30 -4.89
C LEU A 251 -5.06 2.38 -5.53
N TYR A 252 -5.15 2.55 -6.85
CA TYR A 252 -4.42 3.59 -7.56
C TYR A 252 -4.85 5.00 -7.13
N ASP A 253 -6.15 5.25 -7.06
CA ASP A 253 -6.68 6.56 -6.67
C ASP A 253 -6.23 6.93 -5.25
N GLU A 254 -6.19 5.96 -4.33
CA GLU A 254 -5.84 6.18 -2.93
C GLU A 254 -4.34 6.20 -2.66
N LEU A 255 -3.55 5.39 -3.39
CA LEU A 255 -2.14 5.14 -3.08
C LEU A 255 -1.17 5.70 -4.15
N GLY A 256 -1.65 5.95 -5.37
CA GLY A 256 -0.88 6.51 -6.49
C GLY A 256 0.14 5.57 -7.16
N GLU A 257 0.34 4.38 -6.60
CA GLU A 257 1.17 3.33 -7.19
C GLU A 257 0.36 2.54 -8.22
N LYS A 258 1.01 2.15 -9.31
CA LYS A 258 0.39 1.25 -10.28
C LYS A 258 0.13 -0.11 -9.64
N VAL A 259 -0.89 -0.81 -10.11
CA VAL A 259 -1.37 -2.05 -9.49
C VAL A 259 -1.23 -3.21 -10.47
N LEU A 260 -0.61 -4.29 -10.02
CA LEU A 260 -0.65 -5.58 -10.71
C LEU A 260 -1.44 -6.57 -9.85
N VAL A 261 -2.52 -7.11 -10.40
CA VAL A 261 -3.26 -8.21 -9.78
C VAL A 261 -2.92 -9.53 -10.46
N ILE A 262 -2.37 -10.46 -9.68
CA ILE A 262 -2.12 -11.85 -10.09
C ILE A 262 -3.37 -12.65 -9.69
N ASN A 263 -4.22 -12.98 -10.66
CA ASN A 263 -5.41 -13.78 -10.39
C ASN A 263 -5.08 -15.28 -10.47
N THR A 264 -5.27 -15.96 -9.35
CA THR A 264 -5.04 -17.41 -9.19
C THR A 264 -6.28 -18.13 -8.66
N GLY A 265 -7.47 -17.54 -8.81
CA GLY A 265 -8.71 -18.17 -8.36
C GLY A 265 -8.99 -19.49 -9.09
N ILE A 266 -9.60 -20.45 -8.39
CA ILE A 266 -9.87 -21.80 -8.90
C ILE A 266 -11.33 -22.18 -8.64
N SER A 267 -12.14 -22.28 -9.70
CA SER A 267 -13.56 -22.57 -9.59
C SER A 267 -13.87 -23.84 -8.78
N SER A 268 -14.91 -23.77 -7.95
CA SER A 268 -15.41 -24.88 -7.12
C SER A 268 -14.41 -25.46 -6.12
N MET A 269 -13.27 -24.79 -5.92
CA MET A 269 -12.23 -25.26 -5.02
C MET A 269 -12.61 -25.02 -3.56
N LYS A 270 -12.50 -26.09 -2.76
CA LYS A 270 -12.62 -26.04 -1.31
C LYS A 270 -11.32 -25.56 -0.69
N ILE A 271 -11.37 -25.02 0.53
CA ILE A 271 -10.18 -24.57 1.25
C ILE A 271 -9.12 -25.67 1.39
N ALA A 272 -9.54 -26.93 1.58
CA ALA A 272 -8.64 -28.08 1.64
C ALA A 272 -7.81 -28.29 0.35
N GLY A 273 -8.33 -27.84 -0.80
CA GLY A 273 -7.63 -27.90 -2.08
C GLY A 273 -6.59 -26.80 -2.27
N PHE A 274 -6.50 -25.84 -1.35
CA PHE A 274 -5.45 -24.81 -1.31
C PHE A 274 -4.37 -25.11 -0.27
N LEU A 275 -4.44 -26.22 0.46
CA LEU A 275 -3.40 -26.59 1.42
C LEU A 275 -2.08 -26.94 0.69
N PRO A 276 -0.91 -26.65 1.28
CA PRO A 276 0.37 -27.02 0.68
C PRO A 276 0.43 -28.51 0.26
N GLY A 277 0.77 -28.76 -1.01
CA GLY A 277 0.84 -30.09 -1.61
C GLY A 277 -0.47 -30.63 -2.20
N SER A 278 -1.53 -29.82 -2.28
CA SER A 278 -2.73 -30.14 -3.07
C SER A 278 -2.72 -29.46 -4.45
N ASP A 279 -3.50 -30.02 -5.38
CA ASP A 279 -3.55 -29.57 -6.78
C ASP A 279 -3.86 -28.06 -6.94
N GLY A 280 -4.74 -27.51 -6.09
CA GLY A 280 -5.08 -26.09 -6.12
C GLY A 280 -3.92 -25.20 -5.64
N TYR A 281 -3.22 -25.60 -4.59
CA TYR A 281 -2.01 -24.91 -4.13
C TYR A 281 -0.91 -24.95 -5.20
N ASP A 282 -0.68 -26.12 -5.82
CA ASP A 282 0.32 -26.27 -6.88
C ASP A 282 0.00 -25.38 -8.09
N THR A 283 -1.29 -25.18 -8.38
CA THR A 283 -1.73 -24.24 -9.42
C THR A 283 -1.39 -22.79 -9.04
N VAL A 284 -1.70 -22.36 -7.82
CA VAL A 284 -1.35 -21.01 -7.31
C VAL A 284 0.17 -20.79 -7.36
N LEU A 285 0.95 -21.76 -6.86
CA LEU A 285 2.40 -21.72 -6.85
C LEU A 285 2.99 -21.68 -8.28
N SER A 286 2.42 -22.43 -9.22
CA SER A 286 2.84 -22.42 -10.63
C SER A 286 2.62 -21.04 -11.26
N SER A 287 1.43 -20.45 -11.09
CA SER A 287 1.14 -19.10 -11.56
C SER A 287 2.08 -18.05 -10.97
N TRP A 288 2.35 -18.14 -9.67
CA TRP A 288 3.31 -17.26 -9.01
C TRP A 288 4.74 -17.43 -9.53
N ASN A 289 5.19 -18.66 -9.77
CA ASN A 289 6.51 -18.93 -10.34
C ASN A 289 6.67 -18.35 -11.75
N VAL A 290 5.62 -18.43 -12.57
CA VAL A 290 5.61 -17.78 -13.90
C VAL A 290 5.71 -16.27 -13.75
N MET A 291 4.91 -15.67 -12.87
CA MET A 291 4.95 -14.24 -12.61
C MET A 291 6.31 -13.77 -12.09
N ASN A 292 6.90 -14.49 -11.15
CA ASN A 292 8.26 -14.25 -10.67
C ASN A 292 9.31 -14.33 -11.78
N SER A 293 9.14 -15.25 -12.73
CA SER A 293 10.02 -15.33 -13.91
C SER A 293 9.88 -14.09 -14.79
N ILE A 294 8.65 -13.63 -15.05
CA ILE A 294 8.37 -12.41 -15.82
C ILE A 294 9.01 -11.19 -15.13
N MET A 295 8.81 -11.03 -13.82
CA MET A 295 9.34 -9.90 -13.05
C MET A 295 10.88 -9.85 -13.02
N ARG A 296 11.55 -10.98 -13.28
CA ARG A 296 13.01 -11.09 -13.34
C ARG A 296 13.59 -10.93 -14.75
N THR A 297 12.75 -10.77 -15.77
CA THR A 297 13.25 -10.46 -17.12
C THR A 297 13.88 -9.08 -17.15
N ASP A 298 14.93 -8.89 -17.96
CA ASP A 298 15.58 -7.58 -18.13
C ASP A 298 14.55 -6.52 -18.56
N TRP A 299 13.64 -6.89 -19.46
CA TRP A 299 12.59 -5.99 -19.93
C TRP A 299 11.74 -5.43 -18.78
N PHE A 300 11.30 -6.29 -17.86
CA PHE A 300 10.48 -5.87 -16.71
C PHE A 300 11.34 -5.13 -15.68
N ALA A 301 12.49 -5.68 -15.30
CA ALA A 301 13.37 -5.13 -14.28
C ALA A 301 13.94 -3.74 -14.64
N GLU A 302 14.05 -3.42 -15.93
CA GLU A 302 14.45 -2.09 -16.42
C GLU A 302 13.33 -1.05 -16.33
N ARG A 303 12.07 -1.47 -16.24
CA ARG A 303 10.87 -0.61 -16.39
C ARG A 303 10.03 -0.50 -15.13
N PHE A 304 9.96 -1.57 -14.36
CA PHE A 304 9.14 -1.68 -13.15
C PHE A 304 10.00 -2.01 -11.93
N GLU A 305 9.50 -1.60 -10.79
CA GLU A 305 9.99 -1.93 -9.46
C GLU A 305 8.84 -2.63 -8.71
N PRO A 306 8.78 -3.97 -8.72
CA PRO A 306 7.68 -4.69 -8.10
C PRO A 306 7.77 -4.61 -6.57
N ARG A 307 6.65 -4.28 -5.93
CA ARG A 307 6.47 -4.26 -4.48
C ARG A 307 5.43 -5.31 -4.14
N VAL A 308 5.86 -6.49 -3.67
CA VAL A 308 4.94 -7.55 -3.25
C VAL A 308 4.20 -7.07 -2.01
N ARG A 309 2.88 -6.98 -2.12
CA ARG A 309 2.00 -6.44 -1.09
C ARG A 309 1.27 -7.57 -0.40
N SER A 310 0.00 -7.77 -0.74
CA SER A 310 -0.91 -8.65 0.00
C SER A 310 -1.64 -9.57 -0.94
N TYR A 311 -2.34 -10.56 -0.37
CA TYR A 311 -3.29 -11.35 -1.14
C TYR A 311 -4.73 -11.11 -0.67
N ILE A 312 -5.65 -11.21 -1.61
CA ILE A 312 -7.09 -11.12 -1.43
C ILE A 312 -7.66 -12.54 -1.51
N TRP A 313 -8.47 -12.90 -0.52
CA TRP A 313 -9.09 -14.22 -0.40
C TRP A 313 -10.60 -14.13 -0.55
N ILE A 314 -11.13 -14.70 -1.63
CA ILE A 314 -12.58 -14.78 -1.90
C ILE A 314 -12.96 -16.26 -2.06
N GLN A 315 -13.29 -16.91 -0.95
CA GLN A 315 -13.65 -18.32 -0.94
C GLN A 315 -14.53 -18.67 0.25
N GLY A 316 -15.44 -19.63 0.08
CA GLY A 316 -16.16 -20.22 1.22
C GLY A 316 -17.42 -20.97 0.81
N GLU A 317 -17.98 -20.66 -0.36
CA GLU A 317 -19.25 -21.23 -0.81
C GLU A 317 -19.18 -22.76 -0.99
N SER A 318 -17.99 -23.30 -1.29
CA SER A 318 -17.77 -24.75 -1.40
C SER A 318 -17.59 -25.47 -0.05
N ASP A 319 -17.46 -24.71 1.05
CA ASP A 319 -17.20 -25.19 2.40
C ASP A 319 -18.34 -24.87 3.38
N GLU A 320 -19.57 -24.71 2.87
CA GLU A 320 -20.80 -24.43 3.65
C GLU A 320 -20.95 -25.30 4.92
N TRP A 321 -20.48 -26.55 4.85
CA TRP A 321 -20.63 -27.54 5.92
C TRP A 321 -19.37 -27.76 6.74
N LEU A 322 -18.25 -27.12 6.41
CA LEU A 322 -17.02 -27.25 7.19
C LEU A 322 -17.19 -26.53 8.54
N PRO A 323 -16.80 -27.13 9.68
CA PRO A 323 -16.79 -26.43 10.96
C PRO A 323 -15.90 -25.18 10.90
N PRO A 324 -16.30 -24.05 11.50
CA PRO A 324 -15.51 -22.82 11.46
C PRO A 324 -14.06 -23.02 11.92
N GLU A 325 -13.83 -23.80 12.97
CA GLU A 325 -12.50 -24.10 13.49
C GLU A 325 -11.61 -24.82 12.46
N GLU A 326 -12.16 -25.79 11.73
CA GLU A 326 -11.42 -26.51 10.69
C GLU A 326 -11.11 -25.61 9.48
N TYR A 327 -12.03 -24.69 9.15
CA TYR A 327 -11.79 -23.66 8.13
C TYR A 327 -10.64 -22.73 8.55
N MET A 328 -10.66 -22.25 9.79
CA MET A 328 -9.61 -21.38 10.34
C MET A 328 -8.24 -22.07 10.33
N GLU A 329 -8.16 -23.33 10.79
CA GLU A 329 -6.91 -24.10 10.79
C GLU A 329 -6.33 -24.26 9.38
N SER A 330 -7.21 -24.56 8.41
CA SER A 330 -6.82 -24.66 7.00
C SER A 330 -6.34 -23.31 6.46
N PHE A 331 -7.07 -22.24 6.74
CA PHE A 331 -6.70 -20.88 6.31
C PHE A 331 -5.34 -20.46 6.86
N LEU A 332 -5.08 -20.68 8.15
CA LEU A 332 -3.81 -20.30 8.79
C LEU A 332 -2.63 -21.07 8.21
N THR A 333 -2.84 -22.34 7.80
CA THR A 333 -1.82 -23.13 7.10
C THR A 333 -1.51 -22.52 5.73
N ILE A 334 -2.54 -22.08 4.99
CA ILE A 334 -2.40 -21.41 3.69
C ILE A 334 -1.72 -20.06 3.86
N HIS A 335 -2.20 -19.25 4.81
CA HIS A 335 -1.67 -17.93 5.12
C HIS A 335 -0.18 -18.00 5.46
N SER A 336 0.22 -18.93 6.32
CA SER A 336 1.64 -19.14 6.65
C SER A 336 2.49 -19.52 5.42
N ALA A 337 1.92 -20.23 4.45
CA ALA A 337 2.63 -20.57 3.21
C ALA A 337 2.75 -19.37 2.26
N LEU A 338 1.67 -18.58 2.12
CA LEU A 338 1.62 -17.38 1.26
C LEU A 338 2.41 -16.18 1.83
N CYS A 339 2.58 -16.10 3.14
CA CYS A 339 3.48 -15.13 3.78
C CYS A 339 4.92 -15.66 3.87
N GLY A 340 5.14 -16.94 3.57
CA GLY A 340 6.46 -17.57 3.55
C GLY A 340 7.34 -17.09 2.39
N THR A 341 8.59 -17.52 2.40
CA THR A 341 9.64 -17.06 1.45
C THR A 341 9.35 -17.35 -0.02
N ASP A 342 8.46 -18.29 -0.31
CA ASP A 342 8.10 -18.62 -1.69
C ASP A 342 7.31 -17.48 -2.33
N PHE A 343 6.47 -16.77 -1.57
CA PHE A 343 5.56 -15.73 -2.04
C PHE A 343 5.87 -14.36 -1.43
N GLY A 344 5.99 -14.27 -0.10
CA GLY A 344 6.36 -13.04 0.62
C GLY A 344 5.25 -12.00 0.72
N PHE A 345 3.97 -12.41 0.76
CA PHE A 345 2.86 -11.47 1.01
C PHE A 345 2.84 -10.99 2.46
N GLU A 346 2.52 -9.71 2.67
CA GLU A 346 2.48 -9.05 3.97
C GLU A 346 1.18 -9.33 4.75
N TYR A 347 0.04 -9.28 4.06
CA TYR A 347 -1.28 -9.35 4.67
C TYR A 347 -2.23 -10.25 3.88
N ALA A 348 -3.25 -10.75 4.58
CA ALA A 348 -4.44 -11.34 3.98
C ALA A 348 -5.63 -10.39 4.06
N PHE A 349 -6.33 -10.22 2.96
CA PHE A 349 -7.58 -9.45 2.86
C PHE A 349 -8.73 -10.38 2.50
N ILE A 350 -9.53 -10.74 3.48
CA ILE A 350 -10.62 -11.71 3.33
C ILE A 350 -11.91 -10.99 2.94
N SER A 351 -12.61 -11.47 1.92
CA SER A 351 -14.00 -11.09 1.69
C SER A 351 -14.92 -12.19 2.20
N ASN A 352 -15.95 -11.80 2.96
CA ASN A 352 -17.08 -12.69 3.19
C ASN A 352 -17.73 -13.11 1.87
N VAL A 353 -18.44 -14.23 1.91
CA VAL A 353 -19.31 -14.67 0.83
C VAL A 353 -20.77 -14.41 1.19
N ALA A 354 -21.71 -14.79 0.32
CA ALA A 354 -23.14 -14.61 0.57
C ALA A 354 -23.58 -15.13 1.96
N SER A 355 -24.41 -14.37 2.67
CA SER A 355 -24.75 -14.56 4.09
C SER A 355 -25.35 -15.94 4.45
N ARG A 356 -25.88 -16.67 3.47
CA ARG A 356 -26.35 -18.05 3.65
C ARG A 356 -25.22 -19.03 3.98
N PHE A 357 -23.98 -18.73 3.61
CA PHE A 357 -22.81 -19.54 3.94
C PHE A 357 -22.25 -19.14 5.30
N PHE A 358 -23.04 -19.38 6.34
CA PHE A 358 -22.76 -18.82 7.67
C PHE A 358 -21.46 -19.33 8.32
N ARG A 359 -21.08 -20.59 8.09
CA ARG A 359 -19.89 -21.21 8.72
C ARG A 359 -18.57 -20.61 8.20
N PRO A 360 -18.34 -20.54 6.88
CA PRO A 360 -17.13 -19.87 6.39
C PRO A 360 -17.11 -18.39 6.78
N ASN A 361 -18.24 -17.66 6.71
CA ASN A 361 -18.28 -16.26 7.15
C ASN A 361 -17.92 -16.12 8.65
N ASP A 362 -18.42 -16.99 9.54
CA ASP A 362 -18.02 -16.98 10.96
C ASP A 362 -16.51 -17.20 11.14
N ALA A 363 -15.94 -18.17 10.42
CA ALA A 363 -14.50 -18.41 10.45
C ALA A 363 -13.68 -17.21 9.96
N GLN A 364 -14.11 -16.59 8.88
CA GLN A 364 -13.46 -15.43 8.25
C GLN A 364 -13.48 -14.20 9.17
N GLU A 365 -14.61 -13.92 9.79
CA GLU A 365 -14.73 -12.87 10.80
C GLU A 365 -13.81 -13.14 11.99
N ARG A 366 -13.79 -14.38 12.51
CA ARG A 366 -12.94 -14.76 13.64
C ARG A 366 -11.45 -14.65 13.31
N LEU A 367 -11.04 -14.99 12.08
CA LEU A 367 -9.66 -14.81 11.62
C LEU A 367 -9.28 -13.33 11.63
N ALA A 368 -10.09 -12.48 10.99
CA ALA A 368 -9.82 -11.05 10.92
C ALA A 368 -9.83 -10.34 12.29
N GLN A 369 -10.49 -10.92 13.29
CA GLN A 369 -10.52 -10.37 14.65
C GLN A 369 -9.35 -10.85 15.52
N ALA A 370 -8.74 -11.99 15.19
CA ALA A 370 -7.77 -12.67 16.05
C ALA A 370 -6.31 -12.46 15.63
N TYR A 371 -6.06 -12.03 14.39
CA TYR A 371 -4.72 -11.91 13.81
C TYR A 371 -4.50 -10.53 13.21
N GLU A 372 -3.35 -9.90 13.50
CA GLU A 372 -3.04 -8.51 13.10
C GLU A 372 -2.67 -8.37 11.61
N ASP A 373 -2.31 -9.48 10.97
CA ASP A 373 -1.94 -9.58 9.55
C ASP A 373 -3.07 -10.10 8.65
N ILE A 374 -4.26 -10.32 9.23
CA ILE A 374 -5.46 -10.76 8.52
C ILE A 374 -6.57 -9.72 8.72
N TYR A 375 -7.06 -9.14 7.62
CA TYR A 375 -8.09 -8.11 7.63
C TYR A 375 -9.36 -8.61 6.95
N MET A 376 -10.51 -8.20 7.49
CA MET A 376 -11.78 -8.31 6.77
C MET A 376 -11.85 -7.18 5.76
N ALA A 377 -11.70 -7.52 4.49
CA ALA A 377 -11.66 -6.59 3.37
C ALA A 377 -13.04 -6.15 2.90
N SER A 378 -14.05 -7.03 2.97
CA SER A 378 -15.42 -6.69 2.62
C SER A 378 -16.45 -7.64 3.24
N ARG A 379 -17.61 -7.07 3.58
CA ARG A 379 -18.82 -7.80 3.99
C ARG A 379 -19.95 -7.70 2.96
N LEU A 380 -19.76 -6.94 1.88
CA LEU A 380 -20.83 -6.54 0.95
C LEU A 380 -21.42 -7.71 0.16
N ALA A 381 -20.65 -8.76 -0.10
CA ALA A 381 -21.15 -9.98 -0.71
C ALA A 381 -22.34 -10.59 0.06
N GLY A 382 -22.42 -10.37 1.37
CA GLY A 382 -23.53 -10.80 2.22
C GLY A 382 -24.86 -10.11 1.90
N THR A 383 -24.83 -8.95 1.24
CA THR A 383 -26.00 -8.15 0.86
C THR A 383 -26.41 -8.31 -0.59
N PHE A 384 -25.62 -9.00 -1.40
CA PHE A 384 -25.88 -9.12 -2.83
C PHE A 384 -27.12 -9.96 -3.14
N THR A 385 -27.90 -9.53 -4.13
CA THR A 385 -29.15 -10.19 -4.55
C THR A 385 -29.30 -10.24 -6.07
N THR A 386 -30.17 -11.13 -6.56
CA THR A 386 -30.52 -11.14 -7.98
C THR A 386 -31.42 -9.97 -8.36
N GLN A 387 -32.18 -9.42 -7.40
CA GLN A 387 -33.11 -8.31 -7.63
C GLN A 387 -32.42 -6.97 -7.81
N ASP A 388 -31.33 -6.71 -7.10
CA ASP A 388 -30.52 -5.50 -7.29
C ASP A 388 -29.48 -5.64 -8.39
N GLY A 389 -29.36 -6.83 -8.99
CA GLY A 389 -28.45 -7.14 -10.08
C GLY A 389 -27.00 -7.30 -9.67
N THR A 390 -26.68 -7.54 -8.40
CA THR A 390 -25.31 -7.85 -7.92
C THR A 390 -25.00 -9.35 -7.94
N LEU A 391 -26.02 -10.21 -7.86
CA LEU A 391 -25.93 -11.64 -8.15
C LEU A 391 -26.55 -11.97 -9.51
N ARG A 392 -25.99 -12.99 -10.15
CA ARG A 392 -26.57 -13.63 -11.34
C ARG A 392 -27.83 -14.41 -10.99
N GLU A 393 -28.55 -14.83 -12.02
CA GLU A 393 -29.76 -15.66 -11.87
C GLU A 393 -29.52 -16.99 -11.14
N ASP A 394 -28.28 -17.50 -11.12
CA ASP A 394 -27.89 -18.68 -10.33
C ASP A 394 -27.86 -18.40 -8.82
N ASN A 395 -28.03 -17.14 -8.42
CA ASN A 395 -28.01 -16.65 -7.06
C ASN A 395 -26.72 -16.98 -6.31
N LEU A 396 -25.61 -17.24 -7.01
CA LEU A 396 -24.33 -17.69 -6.44
C LEU A 396 -23.17 -16.80 -6.87
N HIS A 397 -23.11 -16.50 -8.16
CA HIS A 397 -21.99 -15.77 -8.73
C HIS A 397 -22.32 -14.30 -8.90
N TYR A 398 -21.31 -13.45 -8.78
CA TYR A 398 -21.46 -12.01 -8.94
C TYR A 398 -21.70 -11.62 -10.40
N THR A 399 -22.43 -10.53 -10.61
CA THR A 399 -22.45 -9.81 -11.90
C THR A 399 -21.27 -8.85 -11.96
N GLN A 400 -21.02 -8.22 -13.12
CA GLN A 400 -20.01 -7.16 -13.22
C GLN A 400 -20.29 -6.00 -12.24
N LYS A 401 -21.57 -5.67 -12.00
CA LYS A 401 -21.96 -4.71 -10.96
C LYS A 401 -21.55 -5.17 -9.56
N GLY A 402 -21.78 -6.44 -9.22
CA GLY A 402 -21.34 -7.02 -7.95
C GLY A 402 -19.82 -6.96 -7.78
N ASP A 403 -19.08 -7.34 -8.83
CA ASP A 403 -17.61 -7.26 -8.86
C ASP A 403 -17.10 -5.84 -8.70
N ASN A 404 -17.69 -4.86 -9.40
CA ASN A 404 -17.30 -3.46 -9.29
C ASN A 404 -17.46 -2.93 -7.85
N ILE A 405 -18.57 -3.28 -7.19
CA ILE A 405 -18.84 -2.88 -5.80
C ILE A 405 -17.85 -3.56 -4.85
N LEU A 406 -17.64 -4.86 -5.04
CA LEU A 406 -16.80 -5.65 -4.16
C LEU A 406 -15.32 -5.24 -4.26
N GLY A 407 -14.81 -5.08 -5.48
CA GLY A 407 -13.41 -4.69 -5.68
C GLY A 407 -13.12 -3.28 -5.19
N ASP A 408 -14.06 -2.35 -5.32
CA ASP A 408 -13.95 -1.00 -4.76
C ASP A 408 -13.84 -1.03 -3.23
N ASP A 409 -14.73 -1.75 -2.54
CA ASP A 409 -14.75 -1.88 -1.07
C ASP A 409 -13.49 -2.58 -0.52
N ILE A 410 -13.05 -3.65 -1.19
CA ILE A 410 -11.78 -4.33 -0.87
C ILE A 410 -10.60 -3.36 -1.02
N GLY A 411 -10.54 -2.62 -2.14
CA GLY A 411 -9.47 -1.68 -2.40
C GLY A 411 -9.41 -0.54 -1.38
N GLU A 412 -10.57 -0.05 -0.93
CA GLU A 412 -10.67 0.98 0.10
C GLU A 412 -10.09 0.48 1.42
N THR A 413 -10.49 -0.71 1.86
CA THR A 413 -9.97 -1.32 3.09
C THR A 413 -8.46 -1.53 3.03
N ILE A 414 -7.95 -2.06 1.90
CA ILE A 414 -6.51 -2.24 1.69
C ILE A 414 -5.78 -0.88 1.82
N ALA A 415 -6.28 0.16 1.15
CA ALA A 415 -5.65 1.48 1.20
C ALA A 415 -5.63 2.07 2.63
N VAL A 416 -6.69 1.88 3.41
CA VAL A 416 -6.75 2.30 4.82
C VAL A 416 -5.67 1.61 5.65
N VAL A 417 -5.47 0.31 5.47
CA VAL A 417 -4.42 -0.46 6.17
C VAL A 417 -3.04 0.07 5.80
N TYR A 418 -2.73 0.22 4.51
CA TYR A 418 -1.42 0.69 4.06
C TYR A 418 -1.08 2.12 4.48
N LYS A 419 -2.09 2.98 4.66
CA LYS A 419 -1.92 4.35 5.20
C LYS A 419 -1.71 4.40 6.72
N GLY A 420 -1.63 3.23 7.38
CA GLY A 420 -1.48 3.13 8.83
C GLY A 420 -2.71 3.52 9.62
N ASN A 421 -3.88 3.45 8.99
CA ASN A 421 -5.16 3.73 9.59
C ASN A 421 -5.96 2.44 9.83
N GLY A 422 -5.32 1.26 9.79
CA GLY A 422 -5.96 -0.04 10.06
C GLY A 422 -6.68 -0.10 11.42
N GLY A 423 -6.14 0.54 12.46
CA GLY A 423 -6.80 0.66 13.77
C GLY A 423 -8.02 1.60 13.78
N THR A 424 -8.28 2.34 12.69
CA THR A 424 -9.51 3.13 12.49
C THR A 424 -10.59 2.37 11.71
N LEU A 425 -10.27 1.18 11.18
CA LEU A 425 -11.29 0.21 10.77
C LEU A 425 -12.07 -0.15 12.03
N LEU A 426 -13.32 0.32 12.07
CA LEU A 426 -14.12 0.41 13.29
C LEU A 426 -14.17 -0.93 14.06
N GLU A 427 -13.81 -0.90 15.36
CA GLU A 427 -14.19 -1.95 16.33
C GLU A 427 -15.73 -2.13 16.46
N GLY A 428 -16.53 -1.28 15.81
CA GLY A 428 -17.99 -1.20 15.86
C GLY A 428 -18.76 -2.06 14.85
N GLU A 429 -18.11 -2.93 14.06
CA GLU A 429 -18.77 -4.02 13.31
C GLU A 429 -18.62 -5.40 13.98
N LYS A 430 -18.18 -5.44 15.25
CA LYS A 430 -18.18 -6.65 16.10
C LYS A 430 -19.55 -6.96 16.74
N ASP A 431 -20.53 -6.06 16.65
CA ASP A 431 -21.91 -6.27 17.09
C ASP A 431 -22.91 -5.60 16.12
N ARG A 432 -23.33 -6.33 15.09
CA ARG A 432 -24.65 -6.17 14.45
C ARG A 432 -25.29 -7.50 14.14
#